data_AF-A0A3M7N105-F1
#
_entry.id   AF-A0A3M7N105-F1
#
_cell.length_a   1.000
_cell.length_b   1.000
_cell.length_c   1.000
_cell.angle_alpha   90.00
_cell.angle_beta   90.00
_cell.angle_gamma   90.00
#
_symmetry.space_group_name_H-M   'P 1'
#
loop_
_entity.id
_entity.type
_entity.pdbx_description
1 polymer ?
#
loop_
_entity_poly.entity_id
_entity_poly.type
_entity_poly.pdbx_seq_one_letter_code
_entity_poly.pdbx_strand_id
1 'polypeptide(L)'
;MTILIPVGRSWSANVLLPRSSSLLTRLLSTKSNGRKELSEAGKKRKAASERSQLKKQALLSGAPKALPDTAWRLFFAEKGPKKGEALDTTRSRVQAAAHEYGSISAEERERLNRTAGENKGRNEAAYKEWVQSYTPLQIKQANHARDLLRQEAKKNGKKTAYAHIKDERLVKQPLNQFSLFMKDRFGSGDLKGLSLVEAGRAVAREWKDLAPAEKSAYNERFAADRSRYQEEYKTVYGIDSPSVNGSSASASP
;
A
#
# COMPACT_ATOMS: atom_id res chain seq x y z
N MET A 1 89.47 29.44 11.63
CA MET A 1 88.93 29.75 10.29
C MET A 1 87.77 30.72 10.44
N THR A 2 88.02 31.93 9.95
CA THR A 2 87.28 33.20 9.81
C THR A 2 85.90 32.99 9.15
N ILE A 3 84.74 33.31 9.74
CA ILE A 3 84.01 34.61 9.95
C ILE A 3 83.00 34.99 8.82
N LEU A 4 81.78 35.36 9.28
CA LEU A 4 80.75 36.31 8.78
C LEU A 4 79.71 35.97 7.67
N ILE A 5 78.46 36.37 7.98
CA ILE A 5 77.24 36.57 7.16
C ILE A 5 77.33 37.94 6.43
N PRO A 6 76.71 38.20 5.24
CA PRO A 6 75.45 39.00 5.20
C PRO A 6 74.50 38.86 3.98
N VAL A 7 73.21 39.15 4.23
CA VAL A 7 72.19 40.01 3.57
C VAL A 7 72.33 40.51 2.10
N GLY A 8 71.19 40.49 1.37
CA GLY A 8 70.69 41.54 0.44
C GLY A 8 70.84 41.27 -1.07
N ARG A 9 70.10 41.83 -2.02
CA ARG A 9 68.82 42.59 -2.12
C ARG A 9 68.56 42.81 -3.63
N SER A 10 67.33 42.58 -4.12
CA SER A 10 66.66 43.25 -5.27
C SER A 10 67.22 43.07 -6.71
N TRP A 11 66.33 42.93 -7.71
CA TRP A 11 65.96 43.96 -8.71
C TRP A 11 65.02 43.37 -9.78
N SER A 12 63.86 44.04 -9.93
CA SER A 12 63.07 44.37 -11.15
C SER A 12 62.98 43.37 -12.32
N ALA A 13 61.85 43.18 -13.02
CA ALA A 13 61.01 44.25 -13.57
C ALA A 13 59.69 43.72 -14.18
N ASN A 14 58.70 44.64 -14.24
CA ASN A 14 57.83 44.92 -15.39
C ASN A 14 56.79 43.87 -15.87
N VAL A 15 55.54 44.20 -16.24
CA VAL A 15 54.81 45.48 -16.27
C VAL A 15 53.35 45.26 -16.73
N LEU A 16 52.48 46.20 -16.34
CA LEU A 16 51.21 46.67 -16.97
C LEU A 16 50.01 45.73 -17.18
N LEU A 17 48.97 45.96 -16.36
CA LEU A 17 47.61 46.29 -16.82
C LEU A 17 47.48 47.84 -16.73
N PRO A 18 46.58 48.58 -17.44
CA PRO A 18 45.14 48.24 -17.57
C PRO A 18 44.29 48.82 -18.76
N ARG A 19 43.06 48.30 -18.83
CA ARG A 19 41.73 48.94 -19.07
C ARG A 19 41.28 49.54 -20.42
N SER A 20 39.98 49.29 -20.67
CA SER A 20 38.95 50.02 -21.47
C SER A 20 38.62 49.35 -22.82
N SER A 21 37.39 49.18 -23.32
CA SER A 21 35.99 49.35 -22.85
C SER A 21 35.07 48.80 -23.97
N SER A 22 33.85 48.44 -23.58
CA SER A 22 32.61 48.49 -24.38
C SER A 22 32.19 47.28 -25.24
N LEU A 23 31.03 46.74 -24.82
CA LEU A 23 29.87 46.37 -25.64
C LEU A 23 30.04 45.22 -26.65
N LEU A 24 29.52 44.04 -26.28
CA LEU A 24 28.51 43.34 -27.08
C LEU A 24 27.89 42.19 -26.27
N THR A 25 26.63 42.43 -25.90
CA THR A 25 25.65 41.54 -25.28
C THR A 25 25.64 40.16 -25.92
N ARG A 26 26.14 39.13 -25.22
CA ARG A 26 25.91 37.73 -25.60
C ARG A 26 24.74 37.20 -24.76
N LEU A 27 23.60 37.08 -25.42
CA LEU A 27 22.35 36.55 -24.90
C LEU A 27 22.55 35.30 -24.02
N LEU A 28 22.06 35.40 -22.78
CA LEU A 28 21.76 34.27 -21.92
C LEU A 28 20.68 33.42 -22.61
N SER A 29 21.09 32.35 -23.29
CA SER A 29 20.16 31.29 -23.71
C SER A 29 19.77 30.48 -22.47
N THR A 30 18.66 30.86 -21.84
CA THR A 30 17.93 30.00 -20.92
C THR A 30 17.27 28.89 -21.73
N LYS A 31 18.05 27.87 -22.08
CA LYS A 31 17.52 26.64 -22.67
C LYS A 31 16.71 25.91 -21.60
N SER A 32 15.44 26.27 -21.44
CA SER A 32 14.51 25.54 -20.60
C SER A 32 14.54 24.08 -21.07
N ASN A 33 14.90 23.17 -20.16
CA ASN A 33 14.98 21.76 -20.46
C ASN A 33 13.54 21.22 -20.54
N GLY A 34 12.88 21.45 -21.67
CA GLY A 34 11.56 20.92 -21.95
C GLY A 34 11.62 19.40 -21.91
N ARG A 35 10.96 18.78 -20.93
CA ARG A 35 10.66 17.34 -20.95
C ARG A 35 9.99 17.04 -22.30
N LYS A 36 10.71 16.40 -23.22
CA LYS A 36 10.09 15.87 -24.44
C LYS A 36 8.98 14.92 -23.99
N GLU A 37 7.73 15.27 -24.31
CA GLU A 37 6.61 14.37 -24.09
C GLU A 37 6.88 13.05 -24.82
N LEU A 38 6.70 11.93 -24.11
CA LEU A 38 6.84 10.61 -24.71
C LEU A 38 5.77 10.45 -25.80
N SER A 39 6.13 9.81 -26.91
CA SER A 39 5.14 9.38 -27.90
C SER A 39 4.10 8.45 -27.27
N GLU A 40 2.92 8.31 -27.86
CA GLU A 40 1.88 7.41 -27.36
C GLU A 40 2.37 5.96 -27.21
N ALA A 41 3.22 5.51 -28.14
CA ALA A 41 3.90 4.21 -28.02
C ALA A 41 4.85 4.15 -26.80
N GLY A 42 5.58 5.24 -26.52
CA GLY A 42 6.43 5.37 -25.34
C GLY A 42 5.63 5.36 -24.03
N LYS A 43 4.52 6.10 -23.96
CA LYS A 43 3.60 6.11 -22.81
C LYS A 43 3.06 4.70 -22.51
N LYS A 44 2.63 3.96 -23.55
CA LYS A 44 2.15 2.58 -23.42
C LYS A 44 3.22 1.62 -22.91
N ARG A 45 4.45 1.70 -23.43
CA ARG A 45 5.57 0.87 -22.95
C ARG A 45 5.91 1.15 -21.49
N LYS A 46 5.91 2.43 -21.09
CA LYS A 46 6.14 2.83 -19.70
C LYS A 46 5.06 2.27 -18.78
N ALA A 47 3.79 2.45 -19.13
CA ALA A 47 2.66 1.93 -18.36
C ALA A 47 2.71 0.39 -18.22
N ALA A 48 3.08 -0.33 -19.29
CA ALA A 48 3.25 -1.78 -19.23
C ALA A 48 4.39 -2.21 -18.29
N SER A 49 5.51 -1.48 -18.31
CA SER A 49 6.65 -1.72 -17.41
C SER A 49 6.27 -1.45 -15.96
N GLU A 50 5.66 -0.30 -15.67
CA GLU A 50 5.16 0.07 -14.34
C GLU A 50 4.18 -0.98 -13.81
N ARG A 51 3.25 -1.44 -14.66
CA ARG A 51 2.32 -2.51 -14.31
C ARG A 51 3.01 -3.84 -14.02
N SER A 52 4.06 -4.18 -14.76
CA SER A 52 4.87 -5.38 -14.49
C SER A 52 5.58 -5.28 -13.14
N GLN A 53 6.14 -4.10 -12.82
CA GLN A 53 6.76 -3.84 -11.52
C GLN A 53 5.74 -3.94 -10.37
N LEU A 54 4.56 -3.35 -10.53
CA LEU A 54 3.47 -3.46 -9.54
C LEU A 54 3.07 -4.92 -9.31
N LYS A 55 2.99 -5.74 -10.36
CA LYS A 55 2.68 -7.16 -10.21
C LYS A 55 3.76 -7.93 -9.45
N LYS A 56 5.05 -7.60 -9.65
CA LYS A 56 6.16 -8.18 -8.90
C LYS A 56 6.09 -7.77 -7.42
N GLN A 57 5.90 -6.48 -7.16
CA GLN A 57 5.76 -5.94 -5.80
C GLN A 57 4.52 -6.48 -5.08
N ALA A 58 3.44 -6.76 -5.80
CA ALA A 58 2.19 -7.27 -5.25
C ALA A 58 2.28 -8.70 -4.70
N LEU A 59 3.40 -9.42 -4.87
CA LEU A 59 3.58 -10.80 -4.38
C LEU A 59 2.46 -11.75 -4.82
N LEU A 60 1.97 -11.61 -6.06
CA LEU A 60 0.82 -12.37 -6.55
C LEU A 60 1.12 -13.85 -6.77
N SER A 61 2.34 -14.19 -7.18
CA SER A 61 2.75 -15.55 -7.55
C SER A 61 3.28 -16.38 -6.37
N GLY A 62 3.66 -15.73 -5.27
CA GLY A 62 4.23 -16.41 -4.10
C GLY A 62 3.19 -16.96 -3.13
N ALA A 63 1.94 -16.50 -3.21
CA ALA A 63 0.89 -16.87 -2.26
C ALA A 63 0.56 -18.37 -2.35
N PRO A 64 0.46 -19.07 -1.20
CA PRO A 64 0.12 -20.48 -1.18
C PRO A 64 -1.26 -20.69 -1.79
N LYS A 65 -1.39 -21.69 -2.65
CA LYS A 65 -2.69 -22.08 -3.21
C LYS A 65 -3.48 -22.79 -2.12
N ALA A 66 -4.58 -22.17 -1.69
CA ALA A 66 -5.46 -22.76 -0.70
C ALA A 66 -6.06 -24.07 -1.22
N LEU A 67 -5.97 -25.11 -0.39
CA LEU A 67 -6.70 -26.36 -0.56
C LEU A 67 -8.21 -26.11 -0.38
N PRO A 68 -9.08 -26.94 -0.97
CA PRO A 68 -10.52 -26.88 -0.71
C PRO A 68 -10.85 -27.00 0.78
N ASP A 69 -11.44 -25.95 1.34
CA ASP A 69 -11.68 -25.75 2.77
C ASP A 69 -13.15 -25.91 3.18
N THR A 70 -13.98 -26.41 2.25
CA THR A 70 -15.39 -26.71 2.48
C THR A 70 -15.72 -28.06 1.85
N ALA A 71 -16.63 -28.81 2.45
CA ALA A 71 -17.05 -30.12 1.94
C ALA A 71 -17.53 -30.06 0.49
N TRP A 72 -18.29 -29.03 0.13
CA TRP A 72 -18.70 -28.78 -1.26
C TRP A 72 -17.52 -28.59 -2.21
N ARG A 73 -16.51 -27.78 -1.85
CA ARG A 73 -15.35 -27.56 -2.73
C ARG A 73 -14.50 -28.81 -2.88
N LEU A 74 -14.39 -29.64 -1.83
CA LEU A 74 -13.74 -30.94 -1.90
C LEU A 74 -14.48 -31.88 -2.84
N PHE A 75 -15.79 -32.04 -2.61
CA PHE A 75 -16.65 -32.85 -3.46
C PHE A 75 -16.54 -32.40 -4.93
N PHE A 76 -16.64 -31.10 -5.18
CA PHE A 76 -16.54 -30.55 -6.52
C PHE A 76 -15.16 -30.74 -7.15
N ALA A 77 -14.08 -30.72 -6.36
CA ALA A 77 -12.73 -31.00 -6.86
C ALA A 77 -12.52 -32.49 -7.16
N GLU A 78 -13.17 -33.39 -6.42
CA GLU A 78 -13.05 -34.85 -6.58
C GLU A 78 -13.97 -35.42 -7.68
N LYS A 79 -15.21 -34.93 -7.75
CA LYS A 79 -16.30 -35.47 -8.59
C LYS A 79 -16.75 -34.52 -9.70
N GLY A 80 -16.36 -33.25 -9.65
CA GLY A 80 -16.69 -32.30 -10.69
C GLY A 80 -15.98 -32.61 -12.01
N PRO A 81 -16.51 -32.12 -13.15
CA PRO A 81 -15.89 -32.32 -14.45
C PRO A 81 -14.49 -31.69 -14.47
N LYS A 82 -13.54 -32.39 -15.09
CA LYS A 82 -12.16 -31.91 -15.21
C LYS A 82 -12.06 -30.84 -16.30
N LYS A 83 -11.04 -30.01 -16.17
CA LYS A 83 -10.78 -28.93 -17.12
C LYS A 83 -10.66 -29.48 -18.55
N GLY A 84 -11.46 -28.97 -19.48
CA GLY A 84 -11.47 -29.39 -20.89
C GLY A 84 -12.48 -30.50 -21.24
N GLU A 85 -13.23 -31.04 -20.29
CA GLU A 85 -14.36 -31.92 -20.58
C GLU A 85 -15.55 -31.14 -21.15
N ALA A 86 -16.41 -31.80 -21.94
CA ALA A 86 -17.54 -31.14 -22.65
C ALA A 86 -18.51 -30.38 -21.72
N LEU A 87 -18.58 -30.76 -20.44
CA LEU A 87 -19.40 -30.10 -19.42
C LEU A 87 -18.67 -28.98 -18.65
N ASP A 88 -17.35 -28.79 -18.84
CA ASP A 88 -16.53 -27.81 -18.10
C ASP A 88 -17.00 -26.35 -18.32
N THR A 89 -17.59 -26.07 -19.48
CA THR A 89 -17.97 -24.70 -19.88
C THR A 89 -19.43 -24.32 -19.56
N THR A 90 -20.28 -25.29 -19.21
CA THR A 90 -21.73 -25.07 -19.13
C THR A 90 -22.19 -24.79 -17.70
N ARG A 91 -23.02 -23.76 -17.49
CA ARG A 91 -23.63 -23.39 -16.19
C ARG A 91 -24.38 -24.57 -15.52
N SER A 92 -24.81 -25.56 -16.30
CA SER A 92 -25.43 -26.81 -15.83
C SER A 92 -24.51 -27.68 -14.97
N ARG A 93 -23.17 -27.54 -15.05
CA ARG A 93 -22.23 -28.40 -14.32
C ARG A 93 -22.25 -28.23 -12.81
N VAL A 94 -22.37 -26.98 -12.35
CA VAL A 94 -22.40 -26.66 -10.91
C VAL A 94 -23.73 -27.14 -10.34
N GLN A 95 -24.82 -27.05 -11.11
CA GLN A 95 -26.13 -27.55 -10.73
C GLN A 95 -26.17 -29.08 -10.65
N ALA A 96 -25.60 -29.79 -11.63
CA ALA A 96 -25.50 -31.25 -11.62
C ALA A 96 -24.68 -31.74 -10.41
N ALA A 97 -23.48 -31.20 -10.21
CA ALA A 97 -22.66 -31.55 -9.05
C ALA A 97 -23.35 -31.17 -7.72
N ALA A 98 -24.12 -30.07 -7.67
CA ALA A 98 -24.85 -29.68 -6.47
C ALA A 98 -26.00 -30.64 -6.15
N HIS A 99 -26.67 -31.15 -7.18
CA HIS A 99 -27.69 -32.19 -7.03
C HIS A 99 -27.08 -33.50 -6.50
N GLU A 100 -25.94 -33.93 -7.05
CA GLU A 100 -25.21 -35.10 -6.54
C GLU A 100 -24.73 -34.90 -5.10
N TYR A 101 -24.19 -33.72 -4.78
CA TYR A 101 -23.80 -33.36 -3.42
C TYR A 101 -24.98 -33.31 -2.44
N GLY A 102 -26.18 -32.96 -2.92
CA GLY A 102 -27.41 -33.07 -2.14
C GLY A 102 -27.77 -34.51 -1.77
N SER A 103 -27.31 -35.48 -2.58
CA SER A 103 -27.67 -36.89 -2.48
C SER A 103 -26.57 -37.77 -1.85
N ILE A 104 -25.47 -37.20 -1.37
CA ILE A 104 -24.39 -37.97 -0.71
C ILE A 104 -24.83 -38.51 0.65
N SER A 105 -24.26 -39.64 1.05
CA SER A 105 -24.52 -40.24 2.36
C SER A 105 -24.00 -39.38 3.53
N ALA A 106 -24.48 -39.67 4.73
CA ALA A 106 -24.04 -38.98 5.94
C ALA A 106 -22.54 -39.21 6.21
N GLU A 107 -22.06 -40.43 6.00
CA GLU A 107 -20.65 -40.80 6.19
C GLU A 107 -19.74 -40.03 5.23
N GLU A 108 -20.16 -39.91 3.97
CA GLU A 108 -19.40 -39.16 2.97
C GLU A 108 -19.36 -37.67 3.31
N ARG A 109 -20.49 -37.11 3.75
CA ARG A 109 -20.56 -35.71 4.20
C ARG A 109 -19.66 -35.46 5.40
N GLU A 110 -19.60 -36.37 6.36
CA GLU A 110 -18.71 -36.28 7.51
C GLU A 110 -17.24 -36.37 7.11
N ARG A 111 -16.89 -37.32 6.23
CA ARG A 111 -15.53 -37.44 5.66
C ARG A 111 -15.09 -36.11 5.03
N LEU A 112 -15.93 -35.56 4.16
CA LEU A 112 -15.66 -34.29 3.47
C LEU A 112 -15.53 -33.11 4.44
N ASN A 113 -16.37 -33.03 5.47
CA ASN A 113 -16.28 -32.00 6.50
C ASN A 113 -14.98 -32.11 7.32
N ARG A 114 -14.57 -33.32 7.70
CA ARG A 114 -13.32 -33.57 8.40
C ARG A 114 -12.11 -33.12 7.58
N THR A 115 -12.03 -33.57 6.32
CA THR A 115 -10.95 -33.16 5.41
C THR A 115 -10.97 -31.66 5.13
N ALA A 116 -12.15 -31.04 5.02
CA ALA A 116 -12.27 -29.58 4.85
C ALA A 116 -11.71 -28.82 6.06
N GLY A 117 -11.98 -29.29 7.27
CA GLY A 117 -11.41 -28.75 8.51
C GLY A 117 -9.89 -28.86 8.57
N GLU A 118 -9.34 -30.03 8.22
CA GLU A 118 -7.89 -30.24 8.12
C GLU A 118 -7.25 -29.30 7.08
N ASN A 119 -7.86 -29.18 5.90
CA ASN A 119 -7.40 -28.28 4.85
C ASN A 119 -7.46 -26.81 5.27
N LYS A 120 -8.49 -26.39 6.02
CA LYS A 120 -8.57 -25.03 6.57
C LYS A 120 -7.38 -24.75 7.48
N GLY A 121 -7.07 -25.66 8.41
CA GLY A 121 -5.89 -25.52 9.28
C GLY A 121 -4.58 -25.45 8.50
N ARG A 122 -4.41 -26.31 7.48
CA ARG A 122 -3.23 -26.28 6.59
C ARG A 122 -3.12 -24.98 5.80
N ASN A 123 -4.24 -24.47 5.28
CA ASN A 123 -4.28 -23.21 4.54
C ASN A 123 -3.89 -22.03 5.43
N GLU A 124 -4.42 -21.99 6.67
CA GLU A 124 -4.11 -20.94 7.64
C GLU A 124 -2.63 -20.98 8.05
N ALA A 125 -2.09 -22.18 8.32
CA ALA A 125 -0.67 -22.36 8.64
C ALA A 125 0.23 -21.93 7.47
N ALA A 126 -0.01 -22.45 6.27
CA ALA A 126 0.76 -22.09 5.07
C ALA A 126 0.66 -20.59 4.75
N TYR A 127 -0.51 -19.98 4.92
CA TYR A 127 -0.69 -18.55 4.74
C TYR A 127 0.12 -17.75 5.77
N LYS A 128 0.08 -18.15 7.04
CA LYS A 128 0.83 -17.48 8.11
C LYS A 128 2.34 -17.58 7.88
N GLU A 129 2.85 -18.77 7.54
CA GLU A 129 4.26 -18.98 7.21
C GLU A 129 4.68 -18.12 6.01
N TRP A 130 3.86 -18.10 4.96
CA TRP A 130 4.10 -17.27 3.80
C TRP A 130 4.16 -15.78 4.15
N VAL A 131 3.21 -15.26 4.93
CA VAL A 131 3.22 -13.86 5.39
C VAL A 131 4.48 -13.58 6.24
N GLN A 132 4.84 -14.49 7.14
CA GLN A 132 5.99 -14.35 8.03
C GLN A 132 7.33 -14.40 7.29
N SER A 133 7.39 -15.02 6.11
CA SER A 133 8.59 -15.02 5.25
C SER A 133 8.95 -13.64 4.70
N TYR A 134 8.03 -12.67 4.75
CA TYR A 134 8.26 -11.29 4.34
C TYR A 134 8.31 -10.34 5.53
N THR A 135 9.02 -9.23 5.34
CA THR A 135 9.01 -8.13 6.30
C THR A 135 7.66 -7.40 6.26
N PRO A 136 7.23 -6.77 7.37
CA PRO A 136 6.02 -5.96 7.38
C PRO A 136 6.03 -4.85 6.32
N LEU A 137 7.20 -4.26 6.03
CA LEU A 137 7.35 -3.24 5.00
C LEU A 137 7.09 -3.79 3.59
N GLN A 138 7.59 -5.00 3.28
CA GLN A 138 7.32 -5.66 2.00
C GLN A 138 5.83 -5.97 1.84
N ILE A 139 5.17 -6.45 2.90
CA ILE A 139 3.71 -6.70 2.87
C ILE A 139 2.94 -5.38 2.67
N LYS A 140 3.34 -4.30 3.34
CA LYS A 140 2.75 -2.96 3.14
C LYS A 140 2.88 -2.50 1.69
N GLN A 141 4.07 -2.61 1.10
CA GLN A 141 4.34 -2.27 -0.30
C GLN A 141 3.53 -3.14 -1.27
N ALA A 142 3.42 -4.44 -0.99
CA ALA A 142 2.61 -5.37 -1.78
C ALA A 142 1.12 -5.00 -1.74
N ASN A 143 0.59 -4.64 -0.58
CA ASN A 143 -0.79 -4.18 -0.44
C ASN A 143 -1.04 -2.88 -1.20
N HIS A 144 -0.12 -1.92 -1.13
CA HIS A 144 -0.19 -0.70 -1.92
C HIS A 144 -0.19 -1.01 -3.44
N ALA A 145 0.68 -1.90 -3.91
CA ALA A 145 0.70 -2.32 -5.31
C ALA A 145 -0.60 -3.01 -5.75
N ARG A 146 -1.21 -3.82 -4.86
CA ARG A 146 -2.50 -4.48 -5.10
C ARG A 146 -3.65 -3.48 -5.21
N ASP A 147 -3.63 -2.39 -4.44
CA ASP A 147 -4.60 -1.29 -4.58
C ASP A 147 -4.46 -0.56 -5.90
N LEU A 148 -3.23 -0.20 -6.30
CA LEU A 148 -2.98 0.44 -7.58
C LEU A 148 -3.47 -0.43 -8.75
N LEU A 149 -3.17 -1.73 -8.72
CA LEU A 149 -3.65 -2.69 -9.73
C LEU A 149 -5.18 -2.83 -9.72
N ARG A 150 -5.82 -2.74 -8.55
CA ARG A 150 -7.29 -2.79 -8.42
C ARG A 150 -7.93 -1.54 -8.98
N GLN A 151 -7.36 -0.37 -8.71
CA GLN A 151 -7.81 0.91 -9.27
C GLN A 151 -7.65 0.93 -10.79
N GLU A 152 -6.50 0.46 -11.31
CA GLU A 152 -6.26 0.32 -12.75
C GLU A 152 -7.29 -0.62 -13.41
N ALA A 153 -7.56 -1.77 -12.80
CA ALA A 153 -8.57 -2.70 -13.30
C ALA A 153 -9.97 -2.07 -13.32
N LYS A 154 -10.36 -1.38 -12.24
CA LYS A 154 -11.65 -0.68 -12.13
C LYS A 154 -11.80 0.38 -13.22
N LYS A 155 -10.77 1.20 -13.47
CA LYS A 155 -10.77 2.21 -14.55
C LYS A 155 -10.98 1.57 -15.93
N ASN A 156 -10.45 0.37 -16.13
CA ASN A 156 -10.61 -0.39 -17.37
C ASN A 156 -11.89 -1.24 -17.41
N GLY A 157 -12.84 -1.06 -16.46
CA GLY A 157 -14.07 -1.86 -16.38
C GLY A 157 -13.86 -3.33 -16.03
N LYS A 158 -12.64 -3.72 -15.61
CA LYS A 158 -12.29 -5.11 -15.28
C LYS A 158 -12.50 -5.37 -13.80
N LYS A 159 -13.14 -6.49 -13.48
CA LYS A 159 -13.20 -7.02 -12.11
C LYS A 159 -11.92 -7.81 -11.85
N THR A 160 -11.20 -7.48 -10.78
CA THR A 160 -10.01 -8.23 -10.34
C THR A 160 -10.08 -8.55 -8.86
N ALA A 161 -9.53 -9.71 -8.48
CA ALA A 161 -9.45 -10.18 -7.11
C ALA A 161 -8.04 -9.94 -6.53
N TYR A 162 -7.58 -8.68 -6.50
CA TYR A 162 -6.33 -8.32 -5.83
C TYR A 162 -6.57 -8.05 -4.33
N ALA A 163 -7.02 -9.07 -3.60
CA ALA A 163 -7.28 -8.98 -2.16
C ALA A 163 -6.01 -8.62 -1.38
N HIS A 164 -6.12 -7.79 -0.34
CA HIS A 164 -4.98 -7.46 0.52
C HIS A 164 -4.48 -8.68 1.28
N ILE A 165 -3.18 -8.68 1.51
CA ILE A 165 -2.49 -9.59 2.42
C ILE A 165 -2.77 -9.10 3.84
N LYS A 166 -3.33 -9.98 4.67
CA LYS A 166 -3.62 -9.71 6.07
C LYS A 166 -2.38 -10.04 6.88
N ASP A 167 -1.88 -9.06 7.61
CA ASP A 167 -0.74 -9.20 8.51
C ASP A 167 -0.95 -8.30 9.72
N GLU A 168 -1.00 -8.90 10.90
CA GLU A 168 -1.23 -8.21 12.18
C GLU A 168 -0.04 -7.32 12.58
N ARG A 169 1.13 -7.52 11.97
CA ARG A 169 2.33 -6.68 12.18
C ARG A 169 2.22 -5.32 11.50
N LEU A 170 1.23 -5.10 10.62
CA LEU A 170 1.08 -3.83 9.92
C LEU A 170 0.58 -2.74 10.86
N VAL A 171 1.34 -1.65 10.92
CA VAL A 171 1.00 -0.46 11.70
C VAL A 171 -0.31 0.16 11.18
N LYS A 172 -1.27 0.33 12.09
CA LYS A 172 -2.56 0.96 11.80
C LYS A 172 -2.40 2.48 11.66
N GLN A 173 -3.08 3.03 10.66
CA GLN A 173 -3.14 4.48 10.43
C GLN A 173 -3.76 5.19 11.63
N PRO A 174 -3.34 6.43 11.93
CA PRO A 174 -3.94 7.21 13.00
C PRO A 174 -5.39 7.55 12.66
N LEU A 175 -6.27 7.48 13.65
CA LEU A 175 -7.66 7.89 13.53
C LEU A 175 -7.73 9.42 13.61
N ASN A 176 -8.35 10.05 12.62
CA ASN A 176 -8.64 11.49 12.72
C ASN A 176 -9.62 11.79 13.86
N GLN A 177 -9.75 13.06 14.23
CA GLN A 177 -10.57 13.53 15.35
C GLN A 177 -12.02 13.03 15.27
N PHE A 178 -12.63 13.12 14.08
CA PHE A 178 -14.00 12.67 13.87
C PHE A 178 -14.12 11.15 13.99
N SER A 179 -13.15 10.37 13.49
CA SER A 179 -13.12 8.91 13.65
C SER A 179 -12.97 8.48 15.10
N LEU A 180 -12.22 9.23 15.91
CA LEU A 180 -12.15 9.02 17.36
C LEU A 180 -13.51 9.30 18.02
N PHE A 181 -14.16 10.41 17.67
CA PHE A 181 -15.51 10.72 18.15
C PHE A 181 -16.53 9.65 17.74
N MET A 182 -16.53 9.23 16.47
CA MET A 182 -17.38 8.14 16.01
C MET A 182 -17.13 6.86 16.81
N LYS A 183 -15.87 6.49 17.05
CA LYS A 183 -15.52 5.30 17.83
C LYS A 183 -16.13 5.36 19.23
N ASP A 184 -16.03 6.50 19.91
CA ASP A 184 -16.62 6.67 21.24
C ASP A 184 -18.15 6.58 21.20
N ARG A 185 -18.80 7.22 20.21
CA ARG A 185 -20.26 7.23 20.08
C ARG A 185 -20.85 5.87 19.72
N PHE A 186 -20.17 5.09 18.87
CA PHE A 186 -20.56 3.70 18.62
C PHE A 186 -20.24 2.79 19.82
N GLY A 187 -19.26 3.17 20.65
CA GLY A 187 -18.91 2.47 21.89
C GLY A 187 -19.85 2.74 23.07
N SER A 188 -20.53 3.90 23.10
CA SER A 188 -21.44 4.27 24.19
C SER A 188 -22.68 3.38 24.27
N GLY A 189 -23.08 2.80 23.13
CA GLY A 189 -24.25 1.93 23.03
C GLY A 189 -25.57 2.68 22.80
N ASP A 190 -25.58 4.01 22.79
CA ASP A 190 -26.79 4.83 22.56
C ASP A 190 -27.34 4.69 21.13
N LEU A 191 -26.50 4.20 20.22
CA LEU A 191 -26.84 4.00 18.80
C LEU A 191 -27.34 2.57 18.51
N LYS A 192 -27.51 1.73 19.54
CA LYS A 192 -28.05 0.38 19.39
C LYS A 192 -29.51 0.46 18.92
N GLY A 193 -29.84 -0.28 17.86
CA GLY A 193 -31.20 -0.32 17.29
C GLY A 193 -31.40 0.63 16.10
N LEU A 194 -30.50 1.61 15.89
CA LEU A 194 -30.47 2.39 14.66
C LEU A 194 -29.78 1.60 13.53
N SER A 195 -30.18 1.84 12.28
CA SER A 195 -29.36 1.37 11.17
C SER A 195 -28.01 2.09 11.15
N LEU A 196 -26.97 1.44 10.60
CA LEU A 196 -25.62 2.03 10.52
C LEU A 196 -25.62 3.40 9.81
N VAL A 197 -26.51 3.58 8.82
CA VAL A 197 -26.64 4.83 8.07
C VAL A 197 -27.27 5.93 8.93
N GLU A 198 -28.31 5.61 9.71
CA GLU A 198 -28.96 6.56 10.61
C GLU A 198 -28.04 6.96 11.76
N ALA A 199 -27.39 5.98 12.39
CA ALA A 199 -26.40 6.20 13.43
C ALA A 199 -25.26 7.11 12.93
N GLY A 200 -24.71 6.83 11.75
CA GLY A 200 -23.67 7.66 11.15
C GLY A 200 -24.13 9.10 10.87
N ARG A 201 -25.38 9.30 10.42
CA ARG A 201 -25.95 10.64 10.21
C ARG A 201 -26.17 11.40 11.52
N ALA A 202 -26.61 10.72 12.58
CA ALA A 202 -26.78 11.33 13.89
C ALA A 202 -25.43 11.81 14.45
N VAL A 203 -24.43 10.92 14.49
CA VAL A 203 -23.07 11.23 14.95
C VAL A 203 -22.43 12.36 14.13
N ALA A 204 -22.65 12.40 12.82
CA ALA A 204 -22.12 13.49 11.98
C ALA A 204 -22.75 14.85 12.30
N ARG A 205 -24.02 14.91 12.73
CA ARG A 205 -24.66 16.16 13.16
C ARG A 205 -24.10 16.60 14.51
N GLU A 206 -24.04 15.67 15.45
CA GLU A 206 -23.49 15.95 16.79
C GLU A 206 -22.06 16.45 16.72
N TRP A 207 -21.21 15.86 15.87
CA TRP A 207 -19.86 16.36 15.66
C TRP A 207 -19.81 17.81 15.17
N LYS A 208 -20.75 18.21 14.30
CA LYS A 208 -20.83 19.60 13.83
C LYS A 208 -21.19 20.53 14.96
N ASP A 209 -22.17 20.14 15.78
CA ASP A 209 -22.72 20.94 16.88
C ASP A 209 -21.83 20.91 18.15
N LEU A 210 -20.85 20.00 18.21
CA LEU A 210 -19.93 19.83 19.33
C LEU A 210 -19.15 21.12 19.64
N ALA A 211 -19.03 21.47 20.92
CA ALA A 211 -18.36 22.69 21.34
C ALA A 211 -16.86 22.67 21.00
N PRO A 212 -16.21 23.84 20.78
CA PRO A 212 -14.77 23.89 20.49
C PRO A 212 -13.91 23.23 21.57
N ALA A 213 -14.30 23.34 22.85
CA ALA A 213 -13.60 22.73 23.97
C ALA A 213 -13.63 21.19 23.89
N GLU A 214 -14.79 20.60 23.59
CA GLU A 214 -14.94 19.16 23.42
C GLU A 214 -14.20 18.65 22.18
N LYS A 215 -14.21 19.42 21.08
CA LYS A 215 -13.39 19.15 19.88
C LYS A 215 -11.89 19.17 20.19
N SER A 216 -11.44 20.00 21.15
CA SER A 216 -10.04 20.06 21.58
C SER A 216 -9.54 18.73 22.13
N ALA A 217 -10.33 18.05 22.95
CA ALA A 217 -9.98 16.73 23.49
C ALA A 217 -9.71 15.71 22.37
N TYR A 218 -10.47 15.78 21.28
CA TYR A 218 -10.24 14.93 20.09
C TYR A 218 -9.00 15.33 19.30
N ASN A 219 -8.64 16.62 19.25
CA ASN A 219 -7.38 17.08 18.65
C ASN A 219 -6.17 16.55 19.42
N GLU A 220 -6.20 16.59 20.74
CA GLU A 220 -5.15 16.06 21.61
C GLU A 220 -4.98 14.55 21.43
N ARG A 221 -6.09 13.80 21.43
CA ARG A 221 -6.07 12.36 21.16
C ARG A 221 -5.56 12.02 19.77
N PHE A 222 -5.92 12.81 18.76
CA PHE A 222 -5.37 12.66 17.41
C PHE A 222 -3.86 12.94 17.37
N ALA A 223 -3.39 13.97 18.08
CA ALA A 223 -1.96 14.25 18.20
C ALA A 223 -1.21 13.09 18.86
N ALA A 224 -1.73 12.56 19.97
CA ALA A 224 -1.16 11.38 20.64
C ALA A 224 -1.14 10.14 19.73
N ASP A 225 -2.24 9.88 19.00
CA ASP A 225 -2.33 8.74 18.10
C ASP A 225 -1.39 8.88 16.88
N ARG A 226 -1.14 10.12 16.42
CA ARG A 226 -0.09 10.39 15.42
C ARG A 226 1.30 10.11 15.95
N SER A 227 1.61 10.48 17.19
CA SER A 227 2.90 10.17 17.81
C SER A 227 3.11 8.66 17.91
N ARG A 228 2.10 7.92 18.43
CA ARG A 228 2.12 6.45 18.43
C ARG A 228 2.34 5.89 17.03
N TYR A 229 1.63 6.40 16.01
CA TYR A 229 1.82 5.96 14.64
C TYR A 229 3.26 6.14 14.17
N GLN A 230 3.88 7.29 14.43
CA GLN A 230 5.24 7.58 14.01
C GLN A 230 6.26 6.63 14.67
N GLU A 231 6.11 6.40 15.97
CA GLU A 231 6.96 5.49 16.75
C GLU A 231 6.81 4.04 16.28
N GLU A 232 5.58 3.55 16.15
CA GLU A 232 5.30 2.20 15.65
C GLU A 232 5.78 2.03 14.21
N TYR A 233 5.57 3.03 13.36
CA TYR A 233 5.99 3.01 11.96
C TYR A 233 7.51 2.88 11.86
N LYS A 234 8.25 3.67 12.63
CA LYS A 234 9.71 3.60 12.68
C LYS A 234 10.19 2.26 13.23
N THR A 235 9.56 1.77 14.29
CA THR A 235 9.91 0.49 14.93
C THR A 235 9.66 -0.71 14.01
N VAL A 236 8.50 -0.75 13.36
CA VAL A 236 8.06 -1.90 12.55
C VAL A 236 8.67 -1.89 11.16
N TYR A 237 8.83 -0.73 10.54
CA TYR A 237 9.29 -0.61 9.16
C TYR A 237 10.74 -0.15 9.02
N GLY A 238 11.38 0.33 10.08
CA GLY A 238 12.76 0.84 10.05
C GLY A 238 12.95 2.13 9.24
N ILE A 239 11.84 2.80 8.90
CA ILE A 239 11.82 4.05 8.11
C ILE A 239 10.89 5.04 8.79
N ASP A 240 11.16 6.34 8.66
CA ASP A 240 10.25 7.35 9.21
C ASP A 240 8.90 7.34 8.45
N SER A 241 7.81 7.62 9.16
CA SER A 241 6.50 7.72 8.55
C SER A 241 6.47 8.83 7.50
N PRO A 242 5.81 8.62 6.34
CA PRO A 242 5.49 9.71 5.43
C PRO A 242 4.83 10.85 6.20
N SER A 243 5.36 12.07 6.07
CA SER A 243 4.70 13.25 6.61
C SER A 243 3.38 13.45 5.88
N VAL A 244 2.28 13.54 6.63
CA VAL A 244 0.96 13.89 6.08
C VAL A 244 0.94 15.32 5.54
N ASN A 245 1.99 16.12 5.83
CA ASN A 245 2.15 17.49 5.38
C ASN A 245 3.45 17.64 4.57
N GLY A 246 3.34 17.49 3.25
CA GLY A 246 4.40 17.86 2.32
C GLY A 246 4.47 19.38 2.14
N SER A 247 4.96 20.09 3.15
CA SER A 247 5.45 21.48 3.06
C SER A 247 6.35 21.80 4.27
N SER A 248 7.43 21.03 4.43
CA SER A 248 8.62 21.45 5.19
C SER A 248 9.65 20.32 5.17
N ALA A 249 10.56 20.32 4.20
CA ALA A 249 11.92 19.76 4.30
C ALA A 249 12.58 19.71 2.92
N SER A 250 12.84 20.88 2.34
CA SER A 250 14.01 21.07 1.48
C SER A 250 14.54 22.49 1.72
N ALA A 251 14.94 22.71 2.96
CA ALA A 251 15.86 23.76 3.32
C ALA A 251 16.80 23.14 4.37
N SER A 252 18.04 22.92 3.94
CA SER A 252 19.28 23.03 4.72
C SER A 252 20.36 22.10 4.14
N PRO A 253 21.64 22.48 4.18
CA PRO A 253 22.24 23.83 4.14
C PRO A 253 22.73 24.22 2.74
#